data_AF-A0A2N7WMA9-F1
#
_entry.id   AF-A0A2N7WMA9-F1
#
_cell.length_a   1.000
_cell.length_b   1.000
_cell.length_c   1.000
_cell.angle_alpha   90.00
_cell.angle_beta   90.00
_cell.angle_gamma   90.00
#
_symmetry.space_group_name_H-M   'P 1'
#
loop_
_entity.id
_entity.type
_entity.pdbx_description
1 polymer ?
#
loop_
_entity_poly.entity_id
_entity_poly.type
_entity_poly.pdbx_seq_one_letter_code
_entity_poly.pdbx_strand_id
1 'polypeptide(L)'
;MLETRFRIARRGRSIALAATMAAVLAALVASTAHAAAPLAYVTSEKAGVGVIDLDQMTLTRTYPVGADGPRGLSLNTDGSRLLVANKNTADLAVIDTASGQVVQRVKIGKNPEFVRVHNGYAYVTYEPGEEGGPPAANGQPEKQPEKQAEKQSEKQSEKQANGKPTKPHADDDDDANKPPAEIAIVDMKTWRVVRSVTSGHETEGIEFSRDGKTMLVTNEGDDTVSLYHVRTGAPLKTVKLAAGGRPRGIRLSPDGKEYVVTLESLSKLVVIDARTLKVIKTVDTKLGPYGVAYGPDGQRLFVAAARDKTVQVFDGHTYEHLTDVPVGQRCWHFSFTPDGAKLLVACGRSDAVYVLDAHSYQPITQIGQLPLAWGIVTYPHSDGSIESH
;
A
#
# COMPACT_ATOMS: atom_id res chain seq x y z
N MET A 1 -79.19 14.89 -72.14
CA MET A 1 -77.97 15.10 -72.93
C MET A 1 -76.79 15.14 -71.97
N LEU A 2 -75.76 14.32 -72.25
CA LEU A 2 -74.35 14.28 -71.78
C LEU A 2 -74.04 14.69 -70.32
N GLU A 3 -73.52 13.81 -69.44
CA GLU A 3 -72.11 13.36 -69.34
C GLU A 3 -71.16 14.56 -68.99
N THR A 4 -70.21 14.56 -68.03
CA THR A 4 -69.14 13.59 -67.74
C THR A 4 -68.30 14.07 -66.51
N ARG A 5 -68.12 13.21 -65.47
CA ARG A 5 -66.88 12.88 -64.69
C ARG A 5 -66.16 13.97 -63.82
N PHE A 6 -65.41 13.70 -62.73
CA PHE A 6 -64.87 12.47 -62.11
C PHE A 6 -64.36 12.75 -60.66
N ARG A 7 -64.58 11.79 -59.75
CA ARG A 7 -63.62 11.11 -58.81
C ARG A 7 -62.79 11.97 -57.81
N ILE A 8 -62.44 11.56 -56.58
CA ILE A 8 -62.36 10.35 -55.74
C ILE A 8 -61.83 10.89 -54.39
N ALA A 9 -61.92 10.31 -53.20
CA ALA A 9 -62.72 9.27 -52.59
C ALA A 9 -62.28 9.18 -51.12
N ARG A 10 -63.27 9.00 -50.24
CA ARG A 10 -63.38 7.91 -49.23
C ARG A 10 -62.33 7.84 -48.13
N ARG A 11 -62.62 7.39 -46.91
CA ARG A 11 -63.78 6.92 -46.10
C ARG A 11 -63.02 6.52 -44.81
N GLY A 12 -63.53 6.58 -43.59
CA GLY A 12 -64.90 6.67 -43.13
C GLY A 12 -65.00 5.89 -41.82
N ARG A 13 -65.95 6.36 -41.00
CA ARG A 13 -66.77 5.63 -40.02
C ARG A 13 -66.09 5.03 -38.77
N SER A 14 -66.40 5.59 -37.59
CA SER A 14 -67.52 5.22 -36.67
C SER A 14 -67.08 4.07 -35.73
N ILE A 15 -67.36 3.98 -34.43
CA ILE A 15 -68.61 4.05 -33.65
C ILE A 15 -68.23 4.25 -32.14
N ALA A 16 -69.24 4.58 -31.34
CA ALA A 16 -69.32 5.09 -29.97
C ALA A 16 -68.96 4.21 -28.74
N LEU A 17 -68.92 4.91 -27.59
CA LEU A 17 -69.47 4.62 -26.24
C LEU A 17 -68.53 4.22 -25.05
N ALA A 18 -68.59 5.07 -24.01
CA ALA A 18 -68.53 4.85 -22.55
C ALA A 18 -67.24 4.39 -21.79
N ALA A 19 -66.84 5.25 -20.85
CA ALA A 19 -66.28 5.03 -19.48
C ALA A 19 -65.10 4.07 -19.23
N THR A 20 -63.98 4.59 -18.66
CA THR A 20 -63.37 4.22 -17.35
C THR A 20 -61.93 4.75 -17.18
N MET A 21 -61.60 5.11 -15.94
CA MET A 21 -60.28 5.09 -15.25
C MET A 21 -59.01 5.71 -15.88
N ALA A 22 -58.37 6.62 -15.14
CA ALA A 22 -56.99 6.42 -14.67
C ALA A 22 -56.64 7.42 -13.55
N ALA A 23 -56.42 6.89 -12.35
CA ALA A 23 -55.69 7.56 -11.30
C ALA A 23 -54.25 7.84 -11.77
N VAL A 24 -53.82 9.10 -11.76
CA VAL A 24 -52.41 9.44 -11.90
C VAL A 24 -51.83 9.55 -10.49
N LEU A 25 -51.56 8.39 -9.89
CA LEU A 25 -50.60 8.30 -8.80
C LEU A 25 -49.21 8.38 -9.45
N ALA A 26 -48.63 9.57 -9.51
CA ALA A 26 -47.23 9.72 -9.87
C ALA A 26 -46.38 9.15 -8.72
N ALA A 27 -46.09 7.86 -8.78
CA ALA A 27 -45.05 7.27 -7.94
C ALA A 27 -43.71 7.89 -8.35
N LEU A 28 -43.22 8.86 -7.58
CA LEU A 28 -41.81 9.20 -7.58
C LEU A 28 -41.05 7.96 -7.10
N VAL A 29 -40.56 7.15 -8.03
CA VAL A 29 -39.48 6.23 -7.72
C VAL A 29 -38.23 7.10 -7.63
N ALA A 30 -37.97 7.63 -6.44
CA ALA A 30 -36.65 8.11 -6.11
C ALA A 30 -35.74 6.88 -6.17
N SER A 31 -35.02 6.72 -7.28
CA SER A 31 -33.89 5.80 -7.34
C SER A 31 -32.86 6.31 -6.34
N THR A 32 -32.89 5.80 -5.11
CA THR A 32 -31.74 5.90 -4.23
C THR A 32 -30.65 5.10 -4.91
N ALA A 33 -29.77 5.78 -5.65
CA ALA A 33 -28.49 5.21 -6.03
C ALA A 33 -27.85 4.76 -4.70
N HIS A 34 -27.84 3.45 -4.46
CA HIS A 34 -27.14 2.90 -3.31
C HIS A 34 -25.68 3.27 -3.53
N ALA A 35 -25.13 4.13 -2.67
CA ALA A 35 -23.70 4.37 -2.68
C ALA A 35 -23.01 3.01 -2.58
N ALA A 36 -21.97 2.78 -3.40
CA ALA A 36 -21.23 1.53 -3.32
C ALA A 36 -20.78 1.32 -1.86
N ALA A 37 -21.01 0.13 -1.32
CA ALA A 37 -20.64 -0.20 0.05
C ALA A 37 -19.14 0.08 0.27
N PRO A 38 -18.75 0.62 1.44
CA PRO A 38 -17.34 0.83 1.75
C PRO A 38 -16.60 -0.51 1.79
N LEU A 39 -15.39 -0.54 1.25
CA LEU A 39 -14.57 -1.74 1.11
C LEU A 39 -13.20 -1.57 1.77
N ALA A 40 -12.61 -2.67 2.24
CA ALA A 40 -11.18 -2.78 2.45
C ALA A 40 -10.55 -3.74 1.44
N TYR A 41 -9.35 -3.40 1.00
CA TYR A 41 -8.50 -4.23 0.16
C TYR A 41 -7.31 -4.69 0.97
N VAL A 42 -7.03 -5.99 0.96
CA VAL A 42 -5.99 -6.60 1.80
C VAL A 42 -5.09 -7.45 0.93
N THR A 43 -3.81 -7.13 0.83
CA THR A 43 -2.86 -8.04 0.17
C THR A 43 -2.60 -9.25 1.04
N SER A 44 -2.56 -10.41 0.40
CA SER A 44 -2.18 -11.70 0.97
C SER A 44 -1.07 -12.28 0.12
N GLU A 45 0.10 -12.53 0.73
CA GLU A 45 1.28 -13.03 0.01
C GLU A 45 1.03 -14.40 -0.67
N LYS A 46 -0.11 -15.06 -0.42
CA LYS A 46 -0.46 -16.37 -0.98
C LYS A 46 -1.81 -16.44 -1.71
N ALA A 47 -2.64 -15.41 -1.67
CA ALA A 47 -4.00 -15.46 -2.24
C ALA A 47 -4.31 -14.34 -3.23
N GLY A 48 -3.54 -13.25 -3.26
CA GLY A 48 -3.86 -12.06 -4.06
C GLY A 48 -4.37 -10.93 -3.17
N VAL A 49 -5.47 -10.28 -3.56
CA VAL A 49 -6.08 -9.19 -2.78
C VAL A 49 -7.47 -9.60 -2.30
N GLY A 50 -7.62 -9.76 -0.99
CA GLY A 50 -8.93 -9.93 -0.36
C GLY A 50 -9.73 -8.63 -0.38
N VAL A 51 -11.04 -8.74 -0.60
CA VAL A 51 -11.98 -7.63 -0.61
C VAL A 51 -12.98 -7.82 0.52
N ILE A 52 -12.89 -6.96 1.52
CA ILE A 52 -13.75 -7.00 2.70
C ILE A 52 -14.86 -5.97 2.54
N ASP A 53 -16.11 -6.39 2.72
CA ASP A 53 -17.25 -5.49 2.89
C ASP A 53 -17.22 -4.91 4.30
N LEU A 54 -17.20 -3.58 4.41
CA LEU A 54 -17.04 -2.90 5.70
C LEU A 54 -18.35 -2.70 6.47
N ASP A 55 -19.50 -2.85 5.82
CA ASP A 55 -20.78 -2.84 6.53
C ASP A 55 -21.01 -4.18 7.22
N GLN A 56 -20.64 -5.27 6.55
CA GLN A 56 -20.83 -6.64 7.03
C GLN A 56 -19.62 -7.18 7.78
N MET A 57 -18.44 -6.58 7.62
CA MET A 57 -17.16 -7.09 8.13
C MET A 57 -16.88 -8.53 7.67
N THR A 58 -17.08 -8.77 6.37
CA THR A 58 -16.88 -10.10 5.76
C THR A 58 -15.99 -10.04 4.53
N LEU A 59 -15.17 -11.07 4.34
CA LEU A 59 -14.44 -11.27 3.08
C LEU A 59 -15.43 -11.69 2.01
N THR A 60 -15.63 -10.84 0.99
CA THR A 60 -16.61 -11.10 -0.07
C THR A 60 -16.03 -11.84 -1.25
N ARG A 61 -14.76 -11.58 -1.58
CA ARG A 61 -14.03 -12.18 -2.70
C ARG A 61 -12.54 -11.90 -2.59
N THR A 62 -11.78 -12.56 -3.44
CA THR A 62 -10.34 -12.33 -3.60
C THR A 62 -10.04 -12.08 -5.07
N TYR A 63 -9.38 -10.96 -5.36
CA TYR A 63 -8.90 -10.64 -6.70
C TYR A 63 -7.61 -11.41 -7.01
N PRO A 64 -7.58 -12.17 -8.10
CA PRO A 64 -6.37 -12.85 -8.52
C PRO A 64 -5.41 -11.82 -9.11
N VAL A 65 -4.32 -11.55 -8.40
CA VAL A 65 -3.25 -10.66 -8.89
C VAL A 65 -2.22 -11.44 -9.72
N GLY A 66 -2.24 -12.78 -9.67
CA GLY A 66 -1.33 -13.66 -10.40
C GLY A 66 0.09 -13.60 -9.83
N ALA A 67 0.53 -14.72 -9.25
CA ALA A 67 1.79 -14.96 -8.51
C ALA A 67 1.76 -14.67 -7.00
N ASP A 68 2.56 -15.46 -6.27
CA ASP A 68 2.78 -15.39 -4.83
C ASP A 68 3.56 -14.10 -4.47
N GLY A 69 3.21 -13.44 -3.38
CA GLY A 69 3.95 -12.32 -2.80
C GLY A 69 3.46 -10.89 -3.08
N PRO A 70 2.15 -10.58 -3.26
CA PRO A 70 1.70 -9.18 -3.16
C PRO A 70 1.94 -8.64 -1.74
N ARG A 71 2.48 -7.41 -1.66
CA ARG A 71 2.82 -6.73 -0.39
C ARG A 71 2.17 -5.36 -0.32
N GLY A 72 2.92 -4.28 -0.53
CA GLY A 72 2.41 -2.92 -0.54
C GLY A 72 1.26 -2.74 -1.52
N LEU A 73 0.24 -2.01 -1.08
CA LEU A 73 -0.87 -1.61 -1.93
C LEU A 73 -1.29 -0.19 -1.63
N SER A 74 -1.88 0.47 -2.63
CA SER A 74 -2.48 1.79 -2.51
C SER A 74 -3.61 1.93 -3.53
N LEU A 75 -4.52 2.87 -3.28
CA LEU A 75 -5.60 3.22 -4.19
C LEU A 75 -5.31 4.56 -4.87
N ASN A 76 -5.81 4.73 -6.09
CA ASN A 76 -5.92 6.06 -6.67
C ASN A 76 -7.03 6.88 -5.97
N THR A 77 -7.04 8.19 -6.20
CA THR A 77 -7.94 9.13 -5.49
C THR A 77 -9.42 8.76 -5.58
N ASP A 78 -9.89 8.27 -6.74
CA ASP A 78 -11.30 7.89 -6.94
C ASP A 78 -11.59 6.41 -6.62
N GLY A 79 -10.61 5.65 -6.12
CA GLY A 79 -10.76 4.25 -5.76
C GLY A 79 -11.01 3.28 -6.92
N SER A 80 -10.99 3.75 -8.18
CA SER A 80 -11.20 2.89 -9.36
C SER A 80 -10.02 1.99 -9.69
N ARG A 81 -8.83 2.28 -9.14
CA ARG A 81 -7.60 1.53 -9.36
C ARG A 81 -6.92 1.19 -8.06
N LEU A 82 -6.67 -0.10 -7.87
CA LEU A 82 -5.79 -0.61 -6.81
C LEU A 82 -4.43 -0.92 -7.42
N LEU A 83 -3.37 -0.43 -6.78
CA LEU A 83 -1.98 -0.59 -7.20
C LEU A 83 -1.30 -1.50 -6.19
N VAL A 84 -0.68 -2.59 -6.65
CA VAL A 84 -0.12 -3.64 -5.78
C VAL A 84 1.30 -3.97 -6.18
N ALA A 85 2.25 -3.81 -5.25
CA ALA A 85 3.63 -4.26 -5.40
C ALA A 85 3.69 -5.79 -5.27
N ASN A 86 4.16 -6.46 -6.31
CA ASN A 86 4.32 -7.92 -6.32
C ASN A 86 5.79 -8.29 -6.28
N LYS A 87 6.21 -8.85 -5.15
CA LYS A 87 7.60 -9.20 -4.90
C LYS A 87 8.20 -10.11 -5.98
N ASN A 88 7.52 -11.21 -6.28
CA ASN A 88 8.10 -12.30 -7.08
C ASN A 88 8.06 -12.04 -8.58
N THR A 89 7.10 -11.24 -9.06
CA THR A 89 7.01 -10.82 -10.47
C THR A 89 7.74 -9.51 -10.74
N ALA A 90 8.24 -8.85 -9.69
CA ALA A 90 9.05 -7.63 -9.80
C ALA A 90 8.32 -6.51 -10.55
N ASP A 91 7.01 -6.38 -10.29
CA ASP A 91 6.10 -5.44 -10.96
C ASP A 91 5.11 -4.78 -10.00
N LEU A 92 4.52 -3.69 -10.48
CA LEU A 92 3.34 -3.05 -9.91
C LEU A 92 2.13 -3.47 -10.74
N ALA A 93 1.25 -4.28 -10.16
CA ALA A 93 -0.02 -4.63 -10.78
C ALA A 93 -1.04 -3.51 -10.54
N VAL A 94 -1.78 -3.16 -11.59
CA VAL A 94 -2.89 -2.21 -11.53
C VAL A 94 -4.17 -2.99 -11.75
N ILE A 95 -5.06 -2.95 -10.77
CA ILE A 95 -6.31 -3.70 -10.74
C ILE A 95 -7.47 -2.71 -10.88
N ASP A 96 -8.38 -2.99 -11.79
CA ASP A 96 -9.67 -2.30 -11.84
C ASP A 96 -10.55 -2.80 -10.70
N THR A 97 -10.93 -1.91 -9.77
CA THR A 97 -11.62 -2.32 -8.53
C THR A 97 -13.05 -2.76 -8.76
N ALA A 98 -13.69 -2.36 -9.86
CA ALA A 98 -15.03 -2.81 -10.19
C ALA A 98 -15.04 -4.28 -10.64
N SER A 99 -14.12 -4.64 -11.54
CA SER A 99 -14.03 -5.99 -12.12
C SER A 99 -13.10 -6.94 -11.37
N GLY A 100 -12.18 -6.42 -10.56
CA GLY A 100 -11.13 -7.18 -9.89
C GLY A 100 -10.02 -7.69 -10.83
N GLN A 101 -9.99 -7.23 -12.08
CA GLN A 101 -9.04 -7.69 -13.08
C GLN A 101 -7.77 -6.83 -13.06
N VAL A 102 -6.62 -7.48 -13.21
CA VAL A 102 -5.35 -6.78 -13.50
C VAL A 102 -5.44 -6.20 -14.91
N VAL A 103 -5.48 -4.88 -15.02
CA VAL A 103 -5.60 -4.15 -16.29
C VAL A 103 -4.26 -3.65 -16.83
N GLN A 104 -3.23 -3.56 -15.96
CA GLN A 104 -1.89 -3.16 -16.35
C GLN A 104 -0.85 -3.78 -15.41
N ARG A 105 0.35 -4.04 -15.93
CA ARG A 105 1.54 -4.35 -15.15
C ARG A 105 2.65 -3.38 -15.51
N VAL A 106 3.31 -2.82 -14.51
CA VAL A 106 4.46 -1.92 -14.70
C VAL A 106 5.68 -2.61 -14.12
N LYS A 107 6.71 -2.86 -14.93
CA LYS A 107 7.97 -3.43 -14.43
C LYS A 107 8.62 -2.44 -13.45
N ILE A 108 9.00 -2.91 -12.27
CA ILE A 108 9.62 -2.07 -11.22
C ILE A 108 11.07 -2.48 -11.01
N GLY A 109 11.30 -3.68 -10.49
CA GLY A 109 12.62 -4.18 -10.10
C GLY A 109 12.45 -5.30 -9.08
N LYS A 110 13.53 -5.87 -8.54
CA LYS A 110 13.42 -7.01 -7.62
C LYS A 110 12.79 -6.57 -6.29
N ASN A 111 12.02 -7.46 -5.67
CA ASN A 111 11.45 -7.24 -4.33
C ASN A 111 10.75 -5.87 -4.14
N PRO A 112 9.78 -5.47 -4.98
CA PRO A 112 8.98 -4.29 -4.68
C PRO A 112 8.19 -4.54 -3.39
N GLU A 113 8.21 -3.56 -2.49
CA GLU A 113 7.85 -3.73 -1.08
C GLU A 113 6.65 -2.87 -0.69
N PHE A 114 6.76 -1.55 -0.85
CA PHE A 114 5.79 -0.56 -0.39
C PHE A 114 5.24 0.26 -1.56
N VAL A 115 4.00 0.76 -1.45
CA VAL A 115 3.37 1.61 -2.47
C VAL A 115 2.72 2.82 -1.80
N ARG A 116 3.04 4.03 -2.26
CA ARG A 116 2.27 5.26 -1.95
C ARG A 116 1.85 5.93 -3.23
N VAL A 117 0.62 6.45 -3.25
CA VAL A 117 0.14 7.32 -4.33
C VAL A 117 0.19 8.76 -3.85
N HIS A 118 0.71 9.65 -4.70
CA HIS A 118 0.70 11.08 -4.42
C HIS A 118 0.69 11.87 -5.73
N ASN A 119 -0.27 12.79 -5.87
CA ASN A 119 -0.39 13.71 -7.02
C ASN A 119 -0.36 13.01 -8.41
N GLY A 120 -1.04 11.86 -8.54
CA GLY A 120 -1.15 11.12 -9.80
C GLY A 120 0.07 10.25 -10.15
N TYR A 121 0.99 10.06 -9.19
CA TYR A 121 2.12 9.15 -9.31
C TYR A 121 2.06 8.08 -8.23
N ALA A 122 2.51 6.87 -8.57
CA ALA A 122 2.77 5.82 -7.60
C ALA A 122 4.27 5.75 -7.32
N TYR A 123 4.64 5.69 -6.04
CA TYR A 123 6.00 5.60 -5.53
C TYR A 123 6.15 4.21 -4.94
N VAL A 124 7.05 3.41 -5.50
CA VAL A 124 7.22 2.00 -5.16
C VAL A 124 8.66 1.77 -4.73
N THR A 125 8.87 1.34 -3.48
CA THR A 125 10.20 0.91 -3.02
C THR A 125 10.53 -0.47 -3.59
N TYR A 126 11.79 -0.69 -3.97
CA TYR A 126 12.27 -1.97 -4.51
C TYR A 126 13.79 -2.10 -4.39
N GLU A 127 14.30 -3.32 -4.47
CA GLU A 127 15.73 -3.61 -4.56
C GLU A 127 16.16 -3.68 -6.03
N PRO A 128 17.26 -3.03 -6.46
CA PRO A 128 17.67 -3.08 -7.84
C PRO A 128 18.02 -4.51 -8.25
N GLY A 129 17.58 -4.89 -9.44
CA GLY A 129 17.74 -6.26 -9.91
C GLY A 129 17.73 -6.37 -11.41
N GLU A 130 18.93 -6.35 -11.99
CA GLU A 130 19.33 -6.55 -13.40
C GLU A 130 18.50 -5.88 -14.51
N GLU A 131 19.22 -5.46 -15.54
CA GLU A 131 18.89 -4.40 -16.49
C GLU A 131 17.49 -4.45 -17.11
N GLY A 132 16.78 -3.35 -16.89
CA GLY A 132 15.55 -2.96 -17.57
C GLY A 132 15.24 -1.50 -17.24
N GLY A 133 16.26 -0.64 -17.34
CA GLY A 133 16.11 0.78 -17.09
C GLY A 133 15.13 1.45 -18.06
N PRO A 134 14.62 2.65 -17.71
CA PRO A 134 13.76 3.41 -18.61
C PRO A 134 14.48 3.69 -19.96
N PRO A 135 13.76 3.82 -21.09
CA PRO A 135 14.37 4.02 -22.40
C PRO A 135 15.35 5.19 -22.38
N ALA A 136 16.53 4.99 -22.96
CA ALA A 136 17.50 6.04 -23.16
C ALA A 136 16.84 7.24 -23.84
N ALA A 137 17.04 8.44 -23.29
CA ALA A 137 16.74 9.66 -24.02
C ALA A 137 17.65 9.69 -25.26
N ASN A 138 17.04 9.71 -26.44
CA ASN A 138 17.68 9.54 -27.75
C ASN A 138 19.02 10.29 -27.94
N GLY A 139 20.03 9.54 -28.43
CA GLY A 139 21.30 10.05 -28.96
C GLY A 139 22.34 8.93 -29.15
N GLN A 140 22.16 8.08 -30.16
CA GLN A 140 22.98 6.92 -30.59
C GLN A 140 24.48 7.20 -30.91
N PRO A 141 25.36 6.19 -31.17
CA PRO A 141 25.08 4.74 -31.33
C PRO A 141 25.94 3.76 -30.51
N GLU A 142 25.40 2.54 -30.45
CA GLU A 142 25.99 1.28 -30.00
C GLU A 142 27.41 0.99 -30.51
N LYS A 143 28.20 0.32 -29.65
CA LYS A 143 29.18 -0.69 -30.06
C LYS A 143 29.21 -1.86 -29.07
N GLN A 144 28.98 -3.06 -29.58
CA GLN A 144 29.32 -4.38 -29.00
C GLN A 144 30.43 -5.02 -29.89
N PRO A 145 31.02 -6.19 -29.57
CA PRO A 145 31.35 -6.83 -28.29
C PRO A 145 32.79 -7.45 -28.27
N GLU A 146 33.07 -8.25 -27.21
CA GLU A 146 34.05 -9.37 -27.09
C GLU A 146 35.43 -9.15 -26.43
N LYS A 147 35.71 -9.96 -25.38
CA LYS A 147 36.56 -11.17 -25.50
C LYS A 147 36.51 -12.08 -24.25
N GLN A 148 36.29 -13.37 -24.49
CA GLN A 148 36.56 -14.50 -23.58
C GLN A 148 38.06 -14.85 -23.60
N ALA A 149 38.59 -15.43 -22.50
CA ALA A 149 39.28 -16.74 -22.49
C ALA A 149 40.06 -17.04 -21.18
N GLU A 150 39.71 -18.20 -20.56
CA GLU A 150 40.57 -19.28 -20.02
C GLU A 150 41.53 -19.01 -18.83
N LYS A 151 41.89 -19.92 -17.89
CA LYS A 151 41.70 -21.38 -17.67
C LYS A 151 42.08 -21.77 -16.21
N GLN A 152 41.78 -23.02 -15.86
CA GLN A 152 41.81 -23.78 -14.59
C GLN A 152 43.20 -24.08 -13.96
N SER A 153 43.22 -24.46 -12.66
CA SER A 153 43.92 -25.66 -12.09
C SER A 153 43.62 -25.83 -10.58
N GLU A 154 42.89 -26.87 -10.13
CA GLU A 154 43.35 -28.16 -9.49
C GLU A 154 43.63 -28.10 -7.97
N LYS A 155 42.80 -28.76 -7.13
CA LYS A 155 42.98 -30.06 -6.39
C LYS A 155 43.97 -29.98 -5.20
N GLN A 156 43.86 -30.63 -4.04
CA GLN A 156 42.92 -31.54 -3.33
C GLN A 156 43.52 -31.80 -1.91
N SER A 157 42.80 -32.57 -1.06
CA SER A 157 43.24 -33.31 0.16
C SER A 157 43.03 -32.64 1.52
N GLU A 158 42.65 -33.29 2.63
CA GLU A 158 42.01 -34.59 2.94
C GLU A 158 41.56 -34.58 4.43
N LYS A 159 40.39 -35.20 4.71
CA LYS A 159 39.96 -35.98 5.91
C LYS A 159 40.08 -35.49 7.38
N GLN A 160 38.89 -35.53 8.00
CA GLN A 160 38.49 -36.14 9.30
C GLN A 160 38.84 -35.44 10.63
N ALA A 161 37.80 -35.00 11.36
CA ALA A 161 37.40 -35.59 12.66
C ALA A 161 36.07 -35.01 13.18
N ASN A 162 35.35 -35.85 13.92
CA ASN A 162 34.01 -35.70 14.49
C ASN A 162 33.79 -34.49 15.41
N GLY A 163 32.59 -33.91 15.32
CA GLY A 163 31.98 -33.06 16.35
C GLY A 163 30.81 -32.29 15.73
N LYS A 164 29.58 -32.60 16.11
CA LYS A 164 28.39 -31.85 15.68
C LYS A 164 27.96 -30.89 16.80
N PRO A 165 28.32 -29.60 16.75
CA PRO A 165 27.53 -28.56 17.35
C PRO A 165 26.52 -28.02 16.33
N THR A 166 25.36 -27.68 16.84
CA THR A 166 24.23 -27.00 16.19
C THR A 166 24.67 -25.88 15.24
N LYS A 167 24.12 -25.84 14.02
CA LYS A 167 24.29 -24.72 13.08
C LYS A 167 23.82 -23.41 13.74
N PRO A 168 24.68 -22.39 13.87
CA PRO A 168 24.22 -21.01 13.96
C PRO A 168 23.46 -20.65 12.69
N HIS A 169 22.51 -19.72 12.78
CA HIS A 169 21.99 -19.02 11.61
C HIS A 169 23.19 -18.52 10.78
N ALA A 170 23.28 -18.94 9.54
CA ALA A 170 24.21 -18.35 8.58
C ALA A 170 23.63 -16.98 8.20
N ASP A 171 23.96 -15.98 9.02
CA ASP A 171 24.07 -14.61 8.56
C ASP A 171 25.33 -14.57 7.69
N ASP A 172 25.17 -14.85 6.38
CA ASP A 172 26.24 -14.66 5.41
C ASP A 172 26.30 -13.16 5.04
N ASP A 173 27.18 -12.45 5.75
CA ASP A 173 28.17 -11.48 5.30
C ASP A 173 27.76 -10.29 4.40
N ASP A 174 27.91 -9.09 5.00
CA ASP A 174 28.00 -7.73 4.44
C ASP A 174 26.78 -7.16 3.68
N ASP A 175 25.75 -6.75 4.42
CA ASP A 175 24.71 -5.82 3.94
C ASP A 175 25.30 -4.53 3.30
N ALA A 176 26.50 -4.13 3.71
CA ALA A 176 27.22 -2.97 3.17
C ALA A 176 27.61 -3.10 1.67
N ASN A 177 27.59 -4.32 1.11
CA ASN A 177 27.95 -4.58 -0.30
C ASN A 177 26.74 -4.87 -1.19
N LYS A 178 25.52 -4.87 -0.64
CA LYS A 178 24.30 -4.96 -1.46
C LYS A 178 24.10 -3.63 -2.20
N PRO A 179 23.56 -3.65 -3.42
CA PRO A 179 23.20 -2.40 -4.07
C PRO A 179 22.09 -1.71 -3.26
N PRO A 180 22.08 -0.38 -3.18
CA PRO A 180 21.05 0.37 -2.46
C PRO A 180 19.68 0.16 -3.10
N ALA A 181 18.62 0.19 -2.30
CA ALA A 181 17.26 0.17 -2.78
C ALA A 181 16.92 1.44 -3.57
N GLU A 182 15.85 1.36 -4.36
CA GLU A 182 15.37 2.45 -5.20
C GLU A 182 13.86 2.70 -5.01
N ILE A 183 13.42 3.90 -5.36
CA ILE A 183 12.01 4.27 -5.43
C ILE A 183 11.64 4.50 -6.90
N ALA A 184 10.84 3.61 -7.47
CA ALA A 184 10.27 3.78 -8.79
C ALA A 184 9.10 4.76 -8.71
N ILE A 185 9.15 5.82 -9.52
CA ILE A 185 8.08 6.80 -9.68
C ILE A 185 7.34 6.48 -10.97
N VAL A 186 6.12 5.99 -10.84
CA VAL A 186 5.25 5.58 -11.94
C VAL A 186 4.20 6.65 -12.19
N ASP A 187 4.15 7.16 -13.42
CA ASP A 187 3.05 8.04 -13.86
C ASP A 187 1.78 7.22 -14.07
N MET A 188 0.72 7.50 -13.33
CA MET A 188 -0.53 6.72 -13.38
C MET A 188 -1.40 7.04 -14.61
N LYS A 189 -1.05 8.07 -15.39
CA LYS A 189 -1.72 8.34 -16.69
C LYS A 189 -1.15 7.47 -17.79
N THR A 190 0.16 7.25 -17.77
CA THR A 190 0.88 6.53 -18.82
C THR A 190 1.30 5.12 -18.42
N TRP A 191 1.24 4.81 -17.12
CA TRP A 191 1.70 3.57 -16.48
C TRP A 191 3.15 3.23 -16.81
N ARG A 192 4.00 4.26 -16.83
CA ARG A 192 5.44 4.12 -17.08
C ARG A 192 6.21 4.60 -15.86
N VAL A 193 7.31 3.91 -15.55
CA VAL A 193 8.34 4.43 -14.67
C VAL A 193 8.95 5.66 -15.34
N VAL A 194 8.74 6.84 -14.75
CA VAL A 194 9.28 8.10 -15.25
C VAL A 194 10.59 8.49 -14.57
N ARG A 195 10.89 7.86 -13.42
CA ARG A 195 12.14 8.03 -12.68
C ARG A 195 12.34 6.88 -11.69
N SER A 196 13.60 6.56 -11.42
CA SER A 196 13.99 5.82 -10.21
C SER A 196 14.89 6.70 -9.34
N VAL A 197 14.70 6.65 -8.03
CA VAL A 197 15.48 7.42 -7.04
C VAL A 197 16.23 6.44 -6.16
N THR A 198 17.57 6.46 -6.22
CA THR A 198 18.41 5.66 -5.32
C THR A 198 18.28 6.15 -3.88
N SER A 199 18.14 5.22 -2.95
CA SER A 199 18.06 5.48 -1.51
C SER A 199 19.11 4.71 -0.72
N GLY A 200 18.81 4.35 0.52
CA GLY A 200 19.60 3.43 1.33
C GLY A 200 19.23 1.98 1.10
N HIS A 201 19.63 1.10 1.99
CA HIS A 201 19.34 -0.34 1.93
C HIS A 201 18.04 -0.71 2.65
N GLU A 202 17.33 -1.73 2.13
CA GLU A 202 16.11 -2.29 2.73
C GLU A 202 15.05 -1.20 3.01
N THR A 203 14.65 -0.47 1.96
CA THR A 203 13.65 0.61 2.10
C THR A 203 12.24 0.09 2.32
N GLU A 204 11.50 0.75 3.20
CA GLU A 204 10.12 0.39 3.54
C GLU A 204 9.16 1.56 3.34
N GLY A 205 9.01 2.42 4.35
CA GLY A 205 8.00 3.45 4.39
C GLY A 205 8.35 4.67 3.53
N ILE A 206 7.34 5.19 2.83
CA ILE A 206 7.38 6.47 2.13
C ILE A 206 6.37 7.42 2.77
N GLU A 207 6.77 8.66 3.03
CA GLU A 207 5.89 9.75 3.46
C GLU A 207 6.22 11.07 2.76
N PHE A 208 5.27 12.00 2.72
CA PHE A 208 5.43 13.31 2.09
C PHE A 208 5.39 14.45 3.11
N SER A 209 6.02 15.58 2.76
CA SER A 209 5.77 16.84 3.45
C SER A 209 4.36 17.34 3.19
N ARG A 210 3.84 18.16 4.11
CA ARG A 210 2.49 18.76 4.00
C ARG A 210 2.28 19.53 2.70
N ASP A 211 3.33 20.12 2.13
CA ASP A 211 3.27 20.84 0.86
C ASP A 211 3.51 19.95 -0.38
N GLY A 212 3.69 18.64 -0.18
CA GLY A 212 3.88 17.64 -1.23
C GLY A 212 5.20 17.77 -2.00
N LYS A 213 6.17 18.57 -1.52
CA LYS A 213 7.42 18.83 -2.25
C LYS A 213 8.59 17.95 -1.83
N THR A 214 8.51 17.37 -0.64
CA THR A 214 9.56 16.52 -0.06
C THR A 214 9.02 15.12 0.16
N MET A 215 9.76 14.12 -0.31
CA MET A 215 9.54 12.70 -0.05
C MET A 215 10.54 12.25 1.01
N LEU A 216 10.07 11.48 1.99
CA LEU A 216 10.86 10.89 3.06
C LEU A 216 10.77 9.38 2.95
N VAL A 217 11.91 8.70 3.07
CA VAL A 217 12.01 7.25 2.92
C VAL A 217 12.78 6.68 4.10
N THR A 218 12.23 5.69 4.78
CA THR A 218 12.93 4.93 5.83
C THR A 218 13.80 3.85 5.18
N ASN A 219 15.08 3.81 5.57
CA ASN A 219 16.03 2.80 5.10
C ASN A 219 16.41 1.91 6.29
N GLU A 220 15.91 0.68 6.29
CA GLU A 220 16.02 -0.22 7.43
C GLU A 220 17.48 -0.63 7.68
N GLY A 221 18.20 -0.98 6.61
CA GLY A 221 19.59 -1.46 6.68
C GLY A 221 20.60 -0.37 7.09
N ASP A 222 20.22 0.91 6.95
CA ASP A 222 21.13 2.04 7.18
C ASP A 222 20.81 2.86 8.43
N ASP A 223 19.75 2.52 9.17
CA ASP A 223 19.28 3.28 10.32
C ASP A 223 19.01 4.77 10.01
N THR A 224 18.41 5.06 8.85
CA THR A 224 18.22 6.44 8.37
C THR A 224 16.81 6.73 7.83
N VAL A 225 16.48 8.03 7.79
CA VAL A 225 15.44 8.57 6.91
C VAL A 225 16.09 9.46 5.85
N SER A 226 15.92 9.14 4.57
CA SER A 226 16.42 9.96 3.46
C SER A 226 15.32 10.82 2.86
N LEU A 227 15.67 12.05 2.49
CA LEU A 227 14.76 13.05 1.97
C LEU A 227 15.12 13.42 0.52
N TYR A 228 14.10 13.58 -0.31
CA TYR A 228 14.24 13.89 -1.74
C TYR A 228 13.23 14.94 -2.18
N HIS A 229 13.59 15.72 -3.20
CA HIS A 229 12.62 16.54 -3.93
C HIS A 229 11.66 15.64 -4.72
N VAL A 230 10.36 15.72 -4.44
CA VAL A 230 9.33 14.89 -5.10
C VAL A 230 9.38 15.02 -6.62
N ARG A 231 9.45 16.26 -7.14
CA ARG A 231 9.39 16.52 -8.58
C ARG A 231 10.63 16.05 -9.34
N THR A 232 11.81 16.09 -8.73
CA THR A 232 13.09 15.83 -9.44
C THR A 232 13.78 14.55 -9.00
N GLY A 233 13.41 13.96 -7.87
CA GLY A 233 14.12 12.86 -7.24
C GLY A 233 15.47 13.24 -6.66
N ALA A 234 15.84 14.53 -6.67
CA ALA A 234 17.14 14.96 -6.19
C ALA A 234 17.23 14.79 -4.66
N PRO A 235 18.35 14.27 -4.13
CA PRO A 235 18.55 14.12 -2.69
C PRO A 235 18.62 15.48 -2.01
N LEU A 236 18.04 15.56 -0.81
CA LEU A 236 18.00 16.77 0.02
C LEU A 236 18.83 16.61 1.29
N LYS A 237 18.53 15.57 2.07
CA LYS A 237 19.17 15.35 3.37
C LYS A 237 18.95 13.90 3.80
N THR A 238 19.86 13.40 4.63
CA THR A 238 19.67 12.14 5.36
C THR A 238 19.71 12.42 6.86
N VAL A 239 18.71 11.91 7.57
CA VAL A 239 18.62 11.94 9.03
C VAL A 239 19.11 10.59 9.55
N LYS A 240 20.21 10.59 10.31
CA LYS A 240 20.70 9.40 11.01
C LYS A 240 19.89 9.19 12.28
N LEU A 241 19.43 7.96 12.49
CA LEU A 241 18.75 7.54 13.70
C LEU A 241 19.71 6.76 14.61
N ALA A 242 19.20 6.26 15.74
CA ALA A 242 19.99 5.42 16.62
C ALA A 242 20.42 4.13 15.90
N ALA A 243 21.68 3.75 16.06
CA ALA A 243 22.24 2.54 15.44
C ALA A 243 21.52 1.26 15.91
N GLY A 244 21.31 0.32 14.99
CA GLY A 244 20.48 -0.86 15.19
C GLY A 244 18.98 -0.56 15.27
N GLY A 245 18.57 0.63 14.83
CA GLY A 245 17.21 1.16 14.85
C GLY A 245 16.25 0.38 13.96
N ARG A 246 16.67 0.10 12.72
CA ARG A 246 15.85 -0.51 11.67
C ARG A 246 14.50 0.22 11.50
N PRO A 247 14.52 1.47 10.95
CA PRO A 247 13.31 2.25 10.77
C PRO A 247 12.35 1.61 9.78
N ARG A 248 11.06 1.52 10.12
CA ARG A 248 10.01 0.89 9.30
C ARG A 248 8.95 1.89 8.86
N GLY A 249 7.91 2.07 9.66
CA GLY A 249 6.80 2.96 9.39
C GLY A 249 7.20 4.42 9.63
N ILE A 250 6.66 5.31 8.80
CA ILE A 250 6.81 6.76 8.93
C ILE A 250 5.46 7.43 8.66
N ARG A 251 5.10 8.42 9.49
CA ARG A 251 3.86 9.20 9.30
C ARG A 251 4.08 10.66 9.69
N LEU A 252 3.51 11.58 8.90
CA LEU A 252 3.44 12.99 9.23
C LEU A 252 2.30 13.24 10.25
N SER A 253 2.55 14.11 11.23
CA SER A 253 1.52 14.55 12.18
C SER A 253 0.40 15.34 11.48
N PRO A 254 -0.83 15.32 11.99
CA PRO A 254 -1.95 16.03 11.35
C PRO A 254 -1.72 17.54 11.17
N ASP A 255 -0.96 18.16 12.07
CA ASP A 255 -0.59 19.57 11.99
C ASP A 255 0.63 19.84 11.09
N GLY A 256 1.26 18.79 10.56
CA GLY A 256 2.40 18.83 9.66
C GLY A 256 3.72 19.24 10.29
N LYS A 257 3.82 19.26 11.62
CA LYS A 257 5.01 19.74 12.33
C LYS A 257 6.00 18.64 12.66
N GLU A 258 5.57 17.38 12.67
CA GLU A 258 6.37 16.27 13.18
C GLU A 258 6.24 15.04 12.28
N TYR A 259 7.33 14.28 12.16
CA TYR A 259 7.29 12.92 11.61
C TYR A 259 7.49 11.92 12.73
N VAL A 260 6.64 10.90 12.80
CA VAL A 260 6.81 9.75 13.68
C VAL A 260 7.40 8.60 12.89
N VAL A 261 8.47 7.99 13.40
CA VAL A 261 9.15 6.84 12.78
C VAL A 261 9.29 5.71 13.79
N THR A 262 8.86 4.50 13.42
CA THR A 262 9.06 3.30 14.25
C THR A 262 10.44 2.71 14.03
N LEU A 263 11.08 2.24 15.11
CA LEU A 263 12.40 1.59 15.13
C LEU A 263 12.21 0.14 15.58
N GLU A 264 12.11 -0.79 14.63
CA GLU A 264 11.65 -2.17 14.87
C GLU A 264 12.52 -2.88 15.92
N SER A 265 13.84 -2.86 15.72
CA SER A 265 14.79 -3.61 16.55
C SER A 265 15.03 -3.01 17.92
N LEU A 266 14.78 -1.70 18.07
CA LEU A 266 14.95 -1.02 19.36
C LEU A 266 13.68 -0.99 20.21
N SER A 267 12.54 -1.45 19.68
CA SER A 267 11.23 -1.33 20.35
C SER A 267 10.94 0.11 20.79
N LYS A 268 11.13 1.05 19.85
CA LYS A 268 10.93 2.49 20.05
C LYS A 268 10.22 3.11 18.86
N LEU A 269 9.67 4.29 19.09
CA LEU A 269 9.40 5.27 18.04
C LEU A 269 10.17 6.55 18.32
N VAL A 270 10.45 7.32 17.27
CA VAL A 270 11.06 8.65 17.37
C VAL A 270 10.15 9.68 16.72
N VAL A 271 10.18 10.89 17.28
CA VAL A 271 9.50 12.07 16.75
C VAL A 271 10.54 13.02 16.21
N ILE A 272 10.41 13.41 14.95
CA ILE A 272 11.33 14.26 14.22
C ILE A 272 10.62 15.58 13.89
N ASP A 273 11.17 16.72 14.29
CA ASP A 273 10.64 18.03 13.90
C ASP A 273 10.76 18.19 12.38
N ALA A 274 9.63 18.41 11.69
CA ALA A 274 9.54 18.39 10.23
C ALA A 274 10.31 19.55 9.55
N ARG A 275 10.62 20.62 10.30
CA ARG A 275 11.33 21.80 9.77
C ARG A 275 12.84 21.68 9.92
N THR A 276 13.30 21.25 11.09
CA THR A 276 14.72 21.18 11.47
C THR A 276 15.32 19.80 11.19
N LEU A 277 14.46 18.78 11.07
CA LEU A 277 14.81 17.39 10.86
C LEU A 277 15.67 16.83 12.00
N LYS A 278 15.44 17.32 13.22
CA LYS A 278 16.06 16.82 14.45
C LYS A 278 15.09 15.88 15.15
N VAL A 279 15.62 14.77 15.67
CA VAL A 279 14.88 13.94 16.63
C VAL A 279 14.65 14.80 17.89
N ILE A 280 13.38 15.01 18.23
CA ILE A 280 12.96 15.82 19.39
C ILE A 280 12.40 14.96 20.52
N LYS A 281 12.00 13.71 20.23
CA LYS A 281 11.52 12.76 21.22
C LYS A 281 11.82 11.32 20.80
N THR A 282 12.05 10.47 21.78
CA THR A 282 12.12 9.02 21.65
C THR A 282 11.18 8.42 22.67
N VAL A 283 10.34 7.47 22.25
CA VAL A 283 9.29 6.86 23.07
C VAL A 283 9.42 5.35 23.00
N ASP A 284 9.28 4.69 24.14
CA ASP A 284 9.28 3.23 24.20
C ASP A 284 7.99 2.66 23.60
N THR A 285 8.15 1.61 22.81
CA THR A 285 7.06 0.78 22.30
C THR A 285 7.23 -0.65 22.82
N LYS A 286 6.29 -1.51 22.49
CA LYS A 286 6.42 -2.96 22.61
C LYS A 286 7.23 -3.52 21.44
N LEU A 287 7.45 -4.83 21.47
CA LEU A 287 8.37 -5.52 20.56
C LEU A 287 7.96 -5.43 19.10
N GLY A 288 8.92 -5.02 18.26
CA GLY A 288 8.79 -4.96 16.80
C GLY A 288 7.72 -3.98 16.32
N PRO A 289 7.79 -2.68 16.68
CA PRO A 289 6.91 -1.67 16.12
C PRO A 289 7.11 -1.59 14.60
N TYR A 290 6.02 -1.58 13.84
CA TYR A 290 6.04 -1.62 12.38
C TYR A 290 5.23 -0.46 11.79
N GLY A 291 3.99 -0.70 11.37
CA GLY A 291 3.10 0.36 10.89
C GLY A 291 2.76 1.36 11.99
N VAL A 292 2.68 2.63 11.62
CA VAL A 292 2.29 3.74 12.50
C VAL A 292 1.35 4.69 11.75
N ALA A 293 0.28 5.14 12.41
CA ALA A 293 -0.59 6.18 11.89
C ALA A 293 -1.37 6.89 12.99
N TYR A 294 -1.78 8.11 12.72
CA TYR A 294 -2.75 8.81 13.54
C TYR A 294 -4.16 8.30 13.24
N GLY A 295 -5.04 8.33 14.23
CA GLY A 295 -6.47 8.16 13.99
C GLY A 295 -7.05 9.32 13.18
N PRO A 296 -8.23 9.18 12.56
CA PRO A 296 -8.84 10.22 11.73
C PRO A 296 -9.08 11.56 12.42
N ASP A 297 -9.21 11.56 13.76
CA ASP A 297 -9.37 12.76 14.58
C ASP A 297 -8.03 13.42 14.99
N GLY A 298 -6.91 12.77 14.66
CA GLY A 298 -5.55 13.18 15.02
C GLY A 298 -5.23 13.11 16.52
N GLN A 299 -6.16 12.68 17.38
CA GLN A 299 -6.00 12.70 18.84
C GLN A 299 -5.20 11.51 19.36
N ARG A 300 -5.09 10.46 18.56
CA ARG A 300 -4.44 9.19 18.92
C ARG A 300 -3.45 8.79 17.86
N LEU A 301 -2.35 8.19 18.31
CA LEU A 301 -1.34 7.55 17.48
C LEU A 301 -1.38 6.04 17.72
N PHE A 302 -1.42 5.26 16.66
CA PHE A 302 -1.50 3.81 16.70
C PHE A 302 -0.20 3.23 16.15
N VAL A 303 0.33 2.21 16.83
CA VAL A 303 1.55 1.50 16.41
C VAL A 303 1.30 0.00 16.46
N ALA A 304 1.52 -0.70 15.35
CA ALA A 304 1.46 -2.15 15.33
C ALA A 304 2.77 -2.73 15.88
N ALA A 305 2.76 -3.25 17.11
CA ALA A 305 3.88 -3.96 17.72
C ALA A 305 3.82 -5.44 17.32
N ALA A 306 4.31 -5.72 16.11
CA ALA A 306 4.06 -6.96 15.39
C ALA A 306 4.56 -8.23 16.09
N ARG A 307 5.67 -8.12 16.84
CA ARG A 307 6.27 -9.25 17.59
C ARG A 307 5.65 -9.42 18.97
N ASP A 308 5.10 -8.35 19.53
CA ASP A 308 4.35 -8.36 20.80
C ASP A 308 2.89 -8.80 20.64
N LYS A 309 2.38 -8.82 19.39
CA LYS A 309 0.99 -9.17 19.06
C LYS A 309 0.00 -8.16 19.63
N THR A 310 0.38 -6.89 19.61
CA THR A 310 -0.45 -5.78 20.09
C THR A 310 -0.50 -4.65 19.06
N VAL A 311 -1.61 -3.92 19.04
CA VAL A 311 -1.64 -2.54 18.56
C VAL A 311 -1.58 -1.65 19.78
N GLN A 312 -0.58 -0.79 19.85
CA GLN A 312 -0.43 0.17 20.92
C GLN A 312 -1.10 1.48 20.54
N VAL A 313 -1.74 2.11 21.52
CA VAL A 313 -2.38 3.42 21.38
C VAL A 313 -1.65 4.42 22.28
N PHE A 314 -1.28 5.55 21.68
CA PHE A 314 -0.64 6.68 22.35
C PHE A 314 -1.49 7.94 22.18
N ASP A 315 -1.29 8.91 23.04
CA ASP A 315 -1.77 10.27 22.80
C ASP A 315 -1.09 10.86 21.56
N GLY A 316 -1.86 11.46 20.66
CA GLY A 316 -1.35 11.97 19.38
C GLY A 316 -0.45 13.21 19.50
N HIS A 317 -0.44 13.89 20.65
CA HIS A 317 0.35 15.10 20.84
C HIS A 317 1.46 14.91 21.87
N THR A 318 1.15 14.28 22.99
CA THR A 318 2.12 14.03 24.06
C THR A 318 2.90 12.74 23.81
N TYR A 319 2.45 11.84 22.93
CA TYR A 319 3.05 10.51 22.72
C TYR A 319 3.10 9.66 23.98
N GLU A 320 2.27 9.96 24.99
CA GLU A 320 2.13 9.13 26.17
C GLU A 320 1.38 7.85 25.79
N HIS A 321 1.90 6.71 26.27
CA HIS A 321 1.23 5.43 26.09
C HIS A 321 -0.09 5.40 26.84
N LEU A 322 -1.15 4.93 26.19
CA LEU A 322 -2.50 4.86 26.77
C LEU A 322 -2.94 3.42 27.01
N THR A 323 -2.79 2.55 26.00
CA THR A 323 -3.22 1.15 26.11
C THR A 323 -2.57 0.27 25.05
N ASP A 324 -2.58 -1.04 25.29
CA ASP A 324 -2.20 -2.09 24.34
C ASP A 324 -3.43 -2.93 24.00
N VAL A 325 -3.71 -3.11 22.71
CA VAL A 325 -4.85 -3.89 22.22
C VAL A 325 -4.36 -5.21 21.64
N PRO A 326 -4.78 -6.37 22.19
CA PRO A 326 -4.35 -7.67 21.68
C PRO A 326 -4.81 -7.90 20.23
N VAL A 327 -3.88 -8.35 19.40
CA VAL A 327 -4.12 -8.77 18.01
C VAL A 327 -3.43 -10.10 17.71
N GLY A 328 -3.40 -10.48 16.44
CA GLY A 328 -2.77 -11.70 15.96
C GLY A 328 -1.23 -11.63 15.87
N GLN A 329 -0.67 -12.58 15.13
CA GLN A 329 0.76 -12.70 14.93
C GLN A 329 1.21 -11.97 13.65
N ARG A 330 2.33 -11.25 13.73
CA ARG A 330 2.93 -10.51 12.60
C ARG A 330 1.92 -9.56 11.94
N CYS A 331 1.33 -8.70 12.77
CA CYS A 331 0.47 -7.63 12.32
C CYS A 331 1.32 -6.42 11.95
N TRP A 332 1.43 -6.12 10.66
CA TRP A 332 2.33 -5.07 10.18
C TRP A 332 1.60 -3.76 9.85
N HIS A 333 0.49 -3.88 9.13
CA HIS A 333 -0.25 -2.74 8.63
C HIS A 333 -1.72 -2.76 9.04
N PHE A 334 -2.28 -1.58 9.14
CA PHE A 334 -3.67 -1.35 9.49
C PHE A 334 -4.23 -0.12 8.78
N SER A 335 -5.56 -0.07 8.68
CA SER A 335 -6.34 1.05 8.17
C SER A 335 -7.62 1.21 8.98
N PHE A 336 -8.09 2.44 9.16
CA PHE A 336 -9.38 2.73 9.76
C PHE A 336 -10.50 2.51 8.74
N THR A 337 -11.70 2.20 9.23
CA THR A 337 -12.88 2.35 8.39
C THR A 337 -13.07 3.81 7.98
N PRO A 338 -13.76 4.11 6.87
CA PRO A 338 -13.96 5.48 6.39
C PRO A 338 -14.71 6.38 7.38
N ASP A 339 -15.54 5.80 8.24
CA ASP A 339 -16.23 6.48 9.33
C ASP A 339 -15.36 6.67 10.60
N GLY A 340 -14.14 6.12 10.60
CA GLY A 340 -13.21 6.14 11.73
C GLY A 340 -13.58 5.25 12.92
N ALA A 341 -14.68 4.51 12.85
CA ALA A 341 -15.23 3.78 13.99
C ALA A 341 -14.48 2.47 14.30
N LYS A 342 -13.78 1.89 13.32
CA LYS A 342 -13.08 0.61 13.49
C LYS A 342 -11.66 0.67 12.92
N LEU A 343 -10.79 -0.16 13.48
CA LEU A 343 -9.43 -0.37 13.00
C LEU A 343 -9.30 -1.79 12.47
N LEU A 344 -8.92 -1.94 11.20
CA LEU A 344 -8.65 -3.23 10.56
C LEU A 344 -7.14 -3.46 10.51
N VAL A 345 -6.68 -4.58 11.05
CA VAL A 345 -5.25 -4.90 11.24
C VAL A 345 -4.91 -6.18 10.50
N ALA A 346 -4.06 -6.09 9.48
CA ALA A 346 -3.61 -7.25 8.70
C ALA A 346 -2.54 -8.04 9.45
N CYS A 347 -2.87 -9.27 9.87
CA CYS A 347 -2.03 -10.12 10.71
C CYS A 347 -1.58 -11.36 9.95
N GLY A 348 -0.41 -11.26 9.34
CA GLY A 348 0.04 -12.24 8.36
C GLY A 348 0.27 -13.64 8.91
N ARG A 349 0.82 -13.80 10.11
CA ARG A 349 1.02 -15.14 10.71
C ARG A 349 -0.22 -15.68 11.41
N SER A 350 -1.31 -14.90 11.41
CA SER A 350 -2.65 -15.35 11.80
C SER A 350 -3.54 -15.63 10.58
N ASP A 351 -3.06 -15.41 9.35
CA ASP A 351 -3.81 -15.62 8.11
C ASP A 351 -5.18 -14.89 8.10
N ALA A 352 -5.24 -13.71 8.73
CA ALA A 352 -6.48 -12.99 9.01
C ALA A 352 -6.29 -11.47 9.16
N VAL A 353 -7.40 -10.74 9.07
CA VAL A 353 -7.54 -9.35 9.51
C VAL A 353 -8.27 -9.31 10.84
N TYR A 354 -7.73 -8.58 11.81
CA TYR A 354 -8.37 -8.34 13.10
C TYR A 354 -9.11 -7.01 13.05
N VAL A 355 -10.34 -6.99 13.55
CA VAL A 355 -11.17 -5.78 13.60
C VAL A 355 -11.32 -5.35 15.05
N LEU A 356 -10.96 -4.10 15.33
CA LEU A 356 -11.02 -3.48 16.64
C LEU A 356 -11.98 -2.30 16.61
N ASP A 357 -12.63 -2.01 17.72
CA ASP A 357 -13.35 -0.75 17.92
C ASP A 357 -12.32 0.37 18.16
N ALA A 358 -12.40 1.44 17.37
CA ALA A 358 -11.39 2.50 17.37
C ALA A 358 -11.47 3.44 18.58
N HIS A 359 -12.56 3.39 19.36
CA HIS A 359 -12.79 4.30 20.48
C HIS A 359 -12.61 3.62 21.83
N SER A 360 -13.18 2.42 21.98
CA SER A 360 -13.09 1.59 23.19
C SER A 360 -11.89 0.66 23.19
N TYR A 361 -11.21 0.52 22.04
CA TYR A 361 -10.03 -0.32 21.86
C TYR A 361 -10.28 -1.81 22.14
N GLN A 362 -11.53 -2.25 21.93
CA GLN A 362 -11.92 -3.65 22.13
C GLN A 362 -11.86 -4.44 20.83
N PRO A 363 -11.38 -5.69 20.85
CA PRO A 363 -11.52 -6.59 19.71
C PRO A 363 -12.99 -6.86 19.38
N ILE A 364 -13.35 -6.79 18.11
CA ILE A 364 -14.71 -7.05 17.61
C ILE A 364 -14.78 -8.43 16.97
N THR A 365 -13.97 -8.67 15.94
CA THR A 365 -14.00 -9.91 15.16
C THR A 365 -12.68 -10.16 14.43
N GLN A 366 -12.58 -11.30 13.77
CA GLN A 366 -11.47 -11.66 12.88
C GLN A 366 -12.04 -12.15 11.55
N ILE A 367 -11.42 -11.71 10.46
CA ILE A 367 -11.78 -12.07 9.09
C ILE A 367 -10.64 -12.91 8.53
N GLY A 368 -10.85 -14.22 8.45
CA GLY A 368 -9.85 -15.20 8.00
C GLY A 368 -9.78 -15.35 6.47
N GLN A 369 -9.17 -16.45 6.03
CA GLN A 369 -8.96 -16.80 4.61
C GLN A 369 -8.06 -15.79 3.87
N LEU A 370 -7.15 -15.16 4.61
CA LEU A 370 -6.18 -14.20 4.09
C LEU A 370 -4.76 -14.66 4.45
N PRO A 371 -4.28 -15.78 3.86
CA PRO A 371 -3.01 -16.38 4.24
C PRO A 371 -1.85 -15.42 4.03
N LEU A 372 -1.02 -15.20 5.04
CA LEU A 372 0.03 -14.17 5.01
C LEU A 372 -0.50 -12.78 4.58
N ALA A 373 -1.60 -12.32 5.18
CA ALA A 373 -2.05 -10.94 5.07
C ALA A 373 -0.90 -9.96 5.37
N TRP A 374 -0.78 -8.90 4.56
CA TRP A 374 0.34 -7.96 4.62
C TRP A 374 -0.14 -6.51 4.78
N GLY A 375 -0.67 -5.93 3.72
CA GLY A 375 -1.11 -4.54 3.65
C GLY A 375 -2.62 -4.46 3.60
N ILE A 376 -3.17 -3.34 4.07
CA ILE A 376 -4.59 -3.07 4.05
C ILE A 376 -4.85 -1.59 3.78
N VAL A 377 -5.79 -1.29 2.89
CA VAL A 377 -6.31 0.06 2.63
C VAL A 377 -7.83 0.04 2.51
N THR A 378 -8.49 1.18 2.73
CA THR A 378 -9.96 1.30 2.63
C THR A 378 -10.41 2.26 1.52
N TYR A 379 -11.62 2.03 1.00
CA TYR A 379 -12.33 2.94 0.12
C TYR A 379 -13.80 3.13 0.57
N PRO A 380 -14.35 4.36 0.69
CA PRO A 380 -13.66 5.65 0.58
C PRO A 380 -12.39 5.74 1.44
N HIS A 381 -11.42 6.54 1.03
CA HIS A 381 -10.12 6.60 1.72
C HIS A 381 -10.27 6.96 3.20
N SER A 382 -9.41 6.38 4.04
CA SER A 382 -9.32 6.68 5.47
C SER A 382 -7.85 6.80 5.89
N ASP A 383 -7.60 7.02 7.18
CA ASP A 383 -6.26 6.98 7.74
C ASP A 383 -5.77 5.55 7.97
N GLY A 384 -4.46 5.37 7.93
CA GLY A 384 -3.84 4.06 8.10
C GLY A 384 -2.33 4.11 7.89
N SER A 385 -1.68 3.01 8.23
CA SER A 385 -0.21 2.92 8.25
C SER A 385 0.47 2.99 6.87
N ILE A 386 -0.29 2.77 5.80
CA ILE A 386 0.20 2.81 4.41
C ILE A 386 -0.69 3.65 3.49
N GLU A 387 -1.68 4.34 4.06
CA GLU A 387 -2.70 5.08 3.30
C GLU A 387 -2.12 6.28 2.57
N SER A 388 -2.67 6.54 1.40
CA SER A 388 -2.30 7.65 0.52
C SER A 388 -3.33 8.77 0.62
N HIS A 389 -2.85 10.00 0.80
CA HIS A 389 -3.67 11.19 1.05
C HIS A 389 -3.54 12.22 -0.06
#